data_AF-A0AAW7SBH8-F1
#
_entry.id   AF-A0AAW7SBH8-F1
#
_cell.length_a   1.000
_cell.length_b   1.000
_cell.length_c   1.000
_cell.angle_alpha   90.00
_cell.angle_beta   90.00
_cell.angle_gamma   90.00
#
_symmetry.space_group_name_H-M   'P 1'
#
loop_
_entity.id
_entity.type
_entity.pdbx_description
1 polymer ?
#
loop_
_entity_poly.entity_id
_entity_poly.type
_entity_poly.pdbx_seq_one_letter_code
_entity_poly.pdbx_strand_id
1 'polypeptide(L)'
;MSTYGISMIKLDTATGEIVEAKIHGFSKNDDGSIGLDTGRALDYHEIANLIVGGDAVFVIVPDGPGSYRHTDKVRVKPGQHEYLESFGDNGAATDALMALPTYQ
;
A
#
# COMPACT_ATOMS: atom_id res chain seq x y z
N MET A 1 -4.47 -13.64 -8.23
CA MET A 1 -4.18 -12.21 -8.16
C MET A 1 -5.12 -11.61 -7.15
N SER A 2 -4.55 -11.21 -6.03
CA SER A 2 -5.23 -10.54 -4.92
C SER A 2 -5.00 -9.04 -5.02
N THR A 3 -5.84 -8.28 -4.32
CA THR A 3 -5.70 -6.83 -4.20
C THR A 3 -5.51 -6.46 -2.75
N TYR A 4 -4.59 -5.54 -2.51
CA TYR A 4 -4.20 -5.08 -1.20
C TYR A 4 -4.19 -3.55 -1.09
N GLY A 5 -4.31 -3.05 0.13
CA GLY A 5 -4.29 -1.61 0.44
C GLY A 5 -3.33 -1.30 1.58
N ILE A 6 -2.49 -0.29 1.41
CA ILE A 6 -1.61 0.25 2.44
C ILE A 6 -2.28 1.46 3.09
N SER A 7 -2.42 1.44 4.41
CA SER A 7 -3.07 2.51 5.19
C SER A 7 -2.11 3.31 6.08
N MET A 8 -0.95 2.73 6.44
CA MET A 8 0.06 3.36 7.28
C MET A 8 1.44 2.81 6.93
N ILE A 9 2.49 3.57 7.20
CA ILE A 9 3.88 3.18 6.93
C ILE A 9 4.78 3.38 8.15
N LYS A 10 5.87 2.63 8.20
CA LYS A 10 7.00 2.88 9.08
C LYS A 10 8.21 3.22 8.21
N LEU A 11 8.88 4.30 8.55
CA LEU A 11 10.06 4.78 7.82
C LEU A 11 11.33 4.45 8.59
N ASP A 12 12.39 4.14 7.86
CA ASP A 12 13.75 4.25 8.36
C ASP A 12 14.07 5.74 8.52
N THR A 13 14.39 6.17 9.74
CA THR A 13 14.68 7.57 10.05
C THR A 13 15.97 8.10 9.42
N ALA A 14 16.90 7.23 9.04
CA ALA A 14 18.17 7.60 8.42
C ALA A 14 18.06 7.75 6.90
N THR A 15 17.24 6.93 6.24
CA THR A 15 17.11 6.92 4.77
C THR A 15 15.83 7.57 4.26
N GLY A 16 14.80 7.68 5.12
CA GLY A 16 13.45 8.11 4.71
C GLY A 16 12.70 7.05 3.90
N GLU A 17 13.25 5.84 3.76
CA GLU A 17 12.64 4.75 3.03
C GLU A 17 11.65 3.98 3.90
N ILE A 18 10.67 3.34 3.26
CA ILE A 18 9.69 2.49 3.94
C ILE A 18 10.38 1.19 4.33
N VAL A 19 10.32 0.86 5.62
CA VAL A 19 10.79 -0.43 6.13
C VAL A 19 9.64 -1.40 6.33
N GLU A 20 8.46 -0.89 6.68
CA GLU A 20 7.29 -1.70 6.95
C GLU A 20 6.03 -0.91 6.59
N ALA A 21 4.95 -1.59 6.22
CA ALA A 21 3.66 -0.96 6.00
C ALA A 21 2.50 -1.81 6.48
N LYS A 22 1.43 -1.14 6.93
CA LYS A 22 0.18 -1.78 7.31
C LYS A 22 -0.65 -2.06 6.06
N ILE A 23 -0.67 -3.33 5.65
CA ILE A 23 -1.35 -3.81 4.45
C ILE A 23 -2.66 -4.52 4.81
N HIS A 24 -3.69 -4.31 4.01
CA HIS A 24 -5.03 -4.89 4.16
C HIS A 24 -5.39 -5.71 2.92
N GLY A 25 -5.90 -6.92 3.11
CA GLY A 25 -6.51 -7.70 2.03
C GLY A 25 -7.89 -7.16 1.66
N PHE A 26 -8.16 -7.05 0.36
CA PHE A 26 -9.49 -6.71 -0.14
C PHE A 26 -10.35 -7.97 -0.14
N SER A 27 -11.45 -7.94 0.59
CA SER A 27 -12.52 -8.95 0.48
C SER A 27 -13.74 -8.33 -0.20
N LYS A 28 -14.46 -9.14 -0.96
CA LYS A 28 -15.79 -8.74 -1.43
C LYS A 28 -16.78 -9.12 -0.36
N ASN A 29 -17.52 -8.14 0.16
CA ASN A 29 -18.64 -8.39 1.06
C ASN A 29 -19.83 -8.93 0.26
N ASP A 30 -20.75 -9.61 0.94
CA ASP A 30 -21.96 -10.18 0.31
C ASP A 30 -22.85 -9.11 -0.35
N ASP A 31 -22.78 -7.86 0.12
CA ASP A 31 -23.50 -6.70 -0.43
C ASP A 31 -22.81 -6.06 -1.66
N GLY A 32 -21.67 -6.62 -2.10
CA GLY A 32 -20.89 -6.11 -3.22
C GLY A 32 -19.94 -4.96 -2.90
N SER A 33 -19.90 -4.50 -1.64
CA SER A 33 -18.89 -3.55 -1.17
C SER A 33 -17.52 -4.20 -0.98
N ILE A 34 -16.46 -3.38 -1.00
CA ILE A 34 -15.10 -3.83 -0.71
C ILE A 34 -14.90 -3.72 0.80
N GLY A 35 -14.74 -4.88 1.45
CA GLY A 35 -14.27 -4.97 2.82
C GLY A 35 -12.74 -4.97 2.85
N LEU A 36 -12.19 -4.39 3.91
CA LEU A 36 -10.79 -4.58 4.27
C LEU A 36 -10.72 -5.55 5.45
N ASP A 37 -9.73 -6.44 5.44
CA ASP A 37 -9.41 -7.19 6.64
C ASP A 37 -8.81 -6.28 7.74
N THR A 38 -8.44 -6.88 8.88
CA THR A 38 -7.87 -6.16 10.03
C THR A 38 -6.56 -5.44 9.72
N GLY A 39 -5.94 -5.77 8.59
CA GLY A 39 -4.59 -5.37 8.22
C GLY A 39 -3.54 -6.14 9.00
N ARG A 40 -2.34 -6.23 8.41
CA ARG A 40 -1.13 -6.74 9.04
C ARG A 40 0.05 -5.86 8.67
N ALA A 41 1.04 -5.78 9.54
CA ALA A 41 2.30 -5.16 9.21
C ALA A 41 3.12 -6.15 8.35
N LEU A 42 3.67 -5.69 7.24
CA LEU A 42 4.61 -6.43 6.40
C LEU A 42 5.83 -5.56 6.10
N ASP A 43 7.00 -6.18 6.05
CA ASP A 43 8.21 -5.51 5.63
C ASP A 43 8.15 -5.13 4.14
N TYR A 44 8.89 -4.10 3.75
CA TYR A 44 8.88 -3.58 2.38
C TYR A 44 9.20 -4.64 1.32
N HIS A 45 10.11 -5.57 1.62
CA HIS A 45 10.51 -6.66 0.71
C HIS A 45 9.40 -7.71 0.54
N GLU A 46 8.60 -7.97 1.57
CA GLU A 46 7.43 -8.86 1.45
C GLU A 46 6.36 -8.24 0.54
N ILE A 47 6.16 -6.93 0.65
CA ILE A 47 5.24 -6.18 -0.21
C ILE A 47 5.76 -6.15 -1.65
N ALA A 48 7.07 -5.94 -1.84
CA ALA A 48 7.71 -6.06 -3.14
C ALA A 48 7.47 -7.44 -3.78
N ASN A 49 7.59 -8.51 -2.99
CA ASN A 49 7.32 -9.87 -3.45
C ASN A 49 5.87 -10.09 -3.87
N LEU A 50 4.89 -9.50 -3.18
CA LEU A 50 3.48 -9.53 -3.63
C LEU A 50 3.32 -8.87 -5.01
N ILE A 51 3.91 -7.68 -5.20
CA ILE A 51 3.83 -6.93 -6.45
C ILE A 51 4.52 -7.69 -7.60
N VAL A 52 5.71 -8.24 -7.35
CA VAL A 52 6.45 -9.06 -8.33
C VAL A 52 5.69 -10.36 -8.65
N GLY A 53 5.00 -10.93 -7.66
CA GLY A 53 4.10 -12.07 -7.82
C GLY A 53 2.84 -11.77 -8.63
N GLY A 54 2.61 -10.50 -8.98
CA GLY A 54 1.50 -10.03 -9.81
C GLY A 54 0.29 -9.51 -9.02
N ASP A 55 0.37 -9.44 -7.69
CA ASP A 55 -0.70 -8.85 -6.88
C ASP A 55 -0.72 -7.32 -7.00
N ALA A 56 -1.91 -6.74 -6.86
CA ALA A 56 -2.09 -5.29 -6.94
C ALA A 56 -2.08 -4.69 -5.53
N VAL A 57 -1.24 -3.67 -5.31
CA VAL A 57 -1.16 -2.94 -4.05
C VAL A 57 -1.52 -1.49 -4.30
N PHE A 58 -2.37 -0.92 -3.46
CA PHE A 58 -2.83 0.47 -3.56
C PHE A 58 -2.60 1.24 -2.27
N VAL A 59 -2.47 2.55 -2.37
CA VAL A 59 -2.61 3.47 -1.23
C VAL A 59 -4.11 3.60 -0.93
N ILE A 60 -4.50 3.40 0.33
CA ILE A 60 -5.89 3.58 0.78
C ILE A 60 -5.98 4.67 1.84
N VAL A 61 -7.04 5.47 1.77
CA VAL A 61 -7.33 6.56 2.72
C VAL A 61 -8.75 6.42 3.27
N PRO A 62 -9.01 6.84 4.51
CA PRO A 62 -10.36 6.84 5.06
C PRO A 62 -11.35 7.65 4.22
N ASP A 63 -12.55 7.11 4.01
CA ASP A 63 -13.65 7.70 3.22
C ASP A 63 -14.98 7.73 4.01
N GLY A 64 -14.88 7.78 5.34
CA GLY A 64 -16.01 7.74 6.27
C GLY A 64 -15.85 6.67 7.36
N PRO A 65 -16.81 6.57 8.30
CA PRO A 65 -16.75 5.60 9.38
C PRO A 65 -16.70 4.16 8.86
N GLY A 66 -15.55 3.50 9.00
CA GLY A 66 -15.33 2.12 8.53
C GLY A 66 -15.16 1.98 7.01
N SER A 67 -15.06 3.09 6.27
CA SER A 67 -14.96 3.10 4.81
C SER A 67 -13.57 3.57 4.38
N TYR A 68 -13.07 3.00 3.29
CA TYR A 68 -11.80 3.40 2.67
C TYR A 68 -11.98 3.52 1.16
N ARG A 69 -11.23 4.44 0.56
CA ARG A 69 -11.05 4.54 -0.89
C ARG A 69 -9.58 4.38 -1.24
N HIS A 70 -9.28 3.79 -2.39
CA HIS A 70 -7.91 3.73 -2.90
C HIS A 70 -7.60 4.93 -3.80
N THR A 71 -6.35 5.40 -3.81
CA THR A 71 -5.92 6.54 -4.63
C THR A 71 -4.91 6.11 -5.69
N ASP A 72 -3.70 5.76 -5.27
CA ASP A 72 -2.55 5.50 -6.13
C ASP A 72 -2.18 4.02 -6.06
N LYS A 73 -1.58 3.50 -7.13
CA LYS A 73 -0.99 2.15 -7.13
C LYS A 73 0.39 2.21 -6.49
N VAL A 74 0.84 1.09 -5.96
CA VAL A 74 2.19 0.93 -5.41
C VAL A 74 2.99 -0.02 -6.30
N ARG A 75 4.24 0.32 -6.57
CA ARG A 75 5.20 -0.52 -7.29
C ARG A 75 6.55 -0.53 -6.60
N VAL A 76 7.40 -1.47 -6.99
CA VAL A 76 8.84 -1.39 -6.69
C VAL A 76 9.45 -0.24 -7.49
N LYS A 77 10.23 0.61 -6.83
CA LYS A 77 10.95 1.74 -7.41
C LYS A 77 11.83 1.28 -8.57
N PRO A 78 11.68 1.85 -9.78
CA PRO A 78 12.55 1.54 -10.89
C PRO A 78 14.02 1.82 -10.57
N GLY A 79 14.87 0.81 -10.71
CA GLY A 79 16.31 0.95 -10.49
C GLY A 79 16.77 0.95 -9.04
N GLN A 80 15.86 0.74 -8.07
CA GLN A 80 16.21 0.50 -6.67
C GLN A 80 15.74 -0.90 -6.24
N HIS A 81 16.48 -1.54 -5.34
CA HIS A 81 16.13 -2.89 -4.91
C HIS A 81 15.00 -2.83 -3.87
N GLU A 82 13.84 -3.36 -4.24
CA GLU A 82 12.68 -3.65 -3.37
C GLU A 82 11.99 -2.46 -2.69
N TYR A 83 12.57 -1.26 -2.68
CA TYR A 83 11.89 -0.08 -2.16
C TYR A 83 10.63 0.26 -2.95
N LEU A 84 9.65 0.83 -2.26
CA LEU A 84 8.31 1.04 -2.78
C LEU A 84 8.08 2.50 -3.14
N GLU A 85 7.33 2.75 -4.21
CA GLU A 85 6.79 4.07 -4.54
C GLU A 85 5.33 3.99 -4.97
N SER A 86 4.57 5.07 -4.73
CA SER A 86 3.26 5.25 -5.32
C SER A 86 3.34 5.81 -6.74
N PHE A 87 2.37 5.47 -7.57
CA PHE A 87 2.20 6.01 -8.91
C PHE A 87 0.72 6.16 -9.30
N GLY A 88 0.42 7.19 -10.08
CA GLY A 88 -0.91 7.46 -10.60
C GLY A 88 -1.24 6.67 -11.87
N ASP A 89 -2.46 6.81 -12.38
CA ASP A 89 -2.92 6.09 -13.59
C ASP A 89 -2.13 6.42 -14.86
N ASN A 90 -1.45 7.58 -14.88
CA ASN A 90 -0.55 7.98 -15.96
C ASN A 90 0.86 7.34 -15.87
N GLY A 91 1.11 6.51 -14.85
CA GLY A 91 2.40 5.86 -14.61
C GLY A 91 3.45 6.74 -13.92
N ALA A 92 3.13 8.01 -13.63
CA ALA A 92 4.02 8.94 -12.96
C ALA A 92 4.08 8.65 -11.46
N ALA A 93 5.28 8.73 -10.89
CA ALA A 93 5.49 8.62 -9.45
C ALA A 93 4.78 9.76 -8.70
N THR A 94 4.25 9.46 -7.52
CA THR A 94 3.52 10.39 -6.66
C THR A 94 3.96 10.24 -5.20
N ASP A 95 3.62 11.22 -4.37
CA ASP A 95 3.95 11.21 -2.94
C ASP A 95 2.88 10.55 -2.06
N ALA A 96 1.84 9.93 -2.66
CA ALA A 96 0.67 9.43 -1.93
C ALA A 96 1.03 8.40 -0.85
N LEU A 97 1.98 7.50 -1.15
CA LEU A 97 2.44 6.50 -0.19
C LEU A 97 3.16 7.16 0.99
N MET A 98 3.97 8.19 0.74
CA MET A 98 4.72 8.94 1.77
C MET A 98 3.83 9.89 2.59
N ALA A 99 2.64 10.22 2.09
CA ALA A 99 1.65 11.05 2.79
C ALA A 99 0.81 10.26 3.81
N LEU A 100 0.97 8.94 3.87
CA LEU A 100 0.25 8.11 4.84
C LEU A 100 0.70 8.37 6.28
N PRO A 101 -0.19 8.17 7.27
CA PRO A 101 0.19 8.21 8.67
C PRO A 101 1.36 7.27 8.98
N THR A 102 2.32 7.77 9.76
CA THR A 102 3.44 6.97 10.23
C THR A 102 3.13 6.31 11.57
N TYR A 103 3.66 5.10 11.78
CA TYR A 103 3.63 4.42 13.08
C TYR A 103 5.03 4.04 13.55
N GLN A 104 5.15 3.72 14.84
CA GLN A 104 6.40 3.35 15.50
C GLN A 104 6.67 1.85 15.43
#